data_AF-A0A7K7QTU5-F1
#
_entry.id   AF-A0A7K7QTU5-F1
#
_cell.length_a   1.000
_cell.length_b   1.000
_cell.length_c   1.000
_cell.angle_alpha   90.00
_cell.angle_beta   90.00
_cell.angle_gamma   90.00
#
_symmetry.space_group_name_H-M   'P 1'
#
loop_
_entity.id
_entity.type
_entity.pdbx_description
1 polymer ?
#
loop_
_entity_poly.entity_id
_entity_poly.type
_entity_poly.pdbx_seq_one_letter_code
_entity_poly.pdbx_strand_id
1 'polypeptide(L)'
;LAGKDSHKGPLLFDDLPPSSSADSGMEGSLLFDGLPPASSSDPASSATKQVSSAGSQEKGQKRKSLEEEEEKNGREELVEKKVCKGSVGILGLKGYVAERKGEREDMQDAHVILNDITEECRPLPSQITRVSYFAVFDGHGGVRASKFAAQNLHQNLIKKFPKGEVASVEKTVKRCLLDTFKHTDEEFLKQASSQKPAWKDGSTATCVLAVDNILYIANLGDSRAILCRYNEESQKHTALSLSKEHNPTQYEERMRIQKAGGNVRDGRVLGVLEVSRSIGDGQYKRCGVISVPDIKRCQLTHNDRFILIACDGLFKVFSPEEAVNFIVSCLEDKNIQMREGKLEADARYEAACNRLANKAVQRGSADNVTVMVVRIEH
;
A
#
# COMPACT_ATOMS: atom_id res chain seq x y z
N LEU A 1 -72.88 -0.15 -12.98
CA LEU A 1 -71.96 1.01 -12.93
C LEU A 1 -70.58 0.51 -13.34
N ALA A 2 -69.94 0.80 -14.46
CA ALA A 2 -70.19 1.52 -15.71
C ALA A 2 -69.14 0.92 -16.69
N GLY A 3 -69.43 0.56 -17.94
CA GLY A 3 -69.73 1.48 -19.03
C GLY A 3 -68.43 1.89 -19.75
N LYS A 4 -68.05 1.14 -20.80
CA LYS A 4 -67.12 1.61 -21.85
C LYS A 4 -68.00 2.04 -23.02
N ASP A 5 -67.91 3.31 -23.39
CA ASP A 5 -68.47 3.83 -24.65
C ASP A 5 -67.46 4.72 -25.37
N SER A 6 -67.64 4.73 -26.67
CA SER A 6 -66.75 5.12 -27.75
C SER A 6 -66.96 6.53 -28.31
N HIS A 7 -65.92 7.03 -29.00
CA HIS A 7 -65.93 7.97 -30.15
C HIS A 7 -66.31 9.45 -29.96
N LYS A 8 -65.39 10.37 -30.31
CA LYS A 8 -65.34 11.16 -31.57
C LYS A 8 -64.20 12.22 -31.51
N GLY A 9 -63.41 12.35 -32.59
CA GLY A 9 -62.47 13.47 -32.84
C GLY A 9 -63.20 14.72 -33.36
N PRO A 10 -62.61 15.62 -34.20
CA PRO A 10 -61.24 15.67 -34.75
C PRO A 10 -60.60 17.10 -34.71
N LEU A 11 -59.50 17.30 -35.45
CA LEU A 11 -58.95 18.52 -36.13
C LEU A 11 -57.40 18.58 -35.92
N LEU A 12 -56.51 18.30 -36.89
CA LEU A 12 -56.16 18.91 -38.19
C LEU A 12 -54.88 19.79 -38.10
N PHE A 13 -53.81 19.34 -38.80
CA PHE A 13 -52.68 20.05 -39.48
C PHE A 13 -51.73 20.94 -38.62
N ASP A 14 -50.40 20.99 -38.79
CA ASP A 14 -49.58 21.07 -40.01
C ASP A 14 -48.21 20.34 -39.93
N ASP A 15 -47.94 19.56 -40.97
CA ASP A 15 -46.78 19.55 -41.89
C ASP A 15 -45.34 19.89 -41.42
N LEU A 16 -44.49 18.86 -41.47
CA LEU A 16 -43.06 18.95 -41.76
C LEU A 16 -42.80 18.28 -43.13
N PRO A 17 -42.14 18.94 -44.11
CA PRO A 17 -41.73 18.27 -45.33
C PRO A 17 -40.31 17.65 -45.22
N PRO A 18 -39.97 16.68 -46.09
CA PRO A 18 -38.76 15.85 -45.96
C PRO A 18 -37.68 16.07 -47.05
N SER A 19 -36.49 15.55 -46.73
CA SER A 19 -35.54 14.80 -47.58
C SER A 19 -34.64 15.46 -48.65
N SER A 20 -33.43 14.86 -48.73
CA SER A 20 -32.54 14.66 -49.90
C SER A 20 -31.62 15.83 -50.30
N SER A 21 -30.44 15.67 -50.90
CA SER A 21 -29.40 14.64 -51.02
C SER A 21 -28.31 15.23 -51.95
N ALA A 22 -27.06 14.76 -51.81
CA ALA A 22 -25.92 14.88 -52.73
C ALA A 22 -25.23 16.26 -52.85
N ASP A 23 -23.91 16.30 -52.66
CA ASP A 23 -22.98 16.18 -53.80
C ASP A 23 -21.54 15.90 -53.35
N SER A 24 -20.81 15.21 -54.21
CA SER A 24 -19.41 14.81 -54.14
C SER A 24 -18.51 15.81 -54.89
N GLY A 25 -17.28 16.05 -54.45
CA GLY A 25 -16.28 16.67 -55.33
C GLY A 25 -15.02 17.26 -54.68
N MET A 26 -13.91 16.55 -54.91
CA MET A 26 -12.54 17.02 -55.21
C MET A 26 -11.61 17.70 -54.17
N GLU A 27 -10.43 17.05 -54.07
CA GLU A 27 -9.04 17.56 -54.15
C GLU A 27 -8.50 18.61 -53.17
N GLY A 28 -7.36 18.27 -52.55
CA GLY A 28 -6.54 19.18 -51.77
C GLY A 28 -5.47 18.45 -50.95
N SER A 29 -4.43 17.97 -51.62
CA SER A 29 -3.19 17.39 -51.09
C SER A 29 -2.34 18.38 -50.25
N LEU A 30 -1.29 17.84 -49.60
CA LEU A 30 -0.06 18.47 -49.07
C LEU A 30 -0.11 18.89 -47.58
N LEU A 31 0.83 18.60 -46.67
CA LEU A 31 2.23 18.13 -46.71
C LEU A 31 2.64 17.73 -45.27
N PHE A 32 3.28 16.57 -45.07
CA PHE A 32 4.45 16.42 -44.19
C PHE A 32 5.09 15.04 -44.42
N ASP A 33 5.99 14.96 -45.39
CA ASP A 33 6.97 13.89 -45.54
C ASP A 33 8.36 14.50 -45.29
N GLY A 34 9.17 13.85 -44.44
CA GLY A 34 10.53 14.33 -44.17
C GLY A 34 11.26 13.68 -43.00
N LEU A 35 11.37 12.36 -42.96
CA LEU A 35 12.43 11.68 -42.19
C LEU A 35 13.13 10.64 -43.08
N PRO A 36 14.46 10.69 -43.28
CA PRO A 36 15.17 9.67 -44.02
C PRO A 36 15.47 8.43 -43.15
N PRO A 37 15.56 7.23 -43.76
CA PRO A 37 15.71 5.96 -43.05
C PRO A 37 17.18 5.57 -42.79
N ALA A 38 17.35 4.64 -41.85
CA ALA A 38 18.59 3.91 -41.59
C ALA A 38 18.79 2.73 -42.56
N SER A 39 20.04 2.47 -42.96
CA SER A 39 20.60 1.14 -43.32
C SER A 39 22.09 1.32 -43.69
N SER A 40 23.02 0.80 -42.88
CA SER A 40 23.68 -0.51 -42.94
C SER A 40 24.79 -0.65 -44.01
N SER A 41 26.02 -0.84 -43.56
CA SER A 41 27.07 -1.59 -44.28
C SER A 41 27.98 -2.30 -43.27
N ASP A 42 28.07 -3.62 -43.39
CA ASP A 42 29.00 -4.52 -42.66
C ASP A 42 30.37 -4.63 -43.41
N PRO A 43 31.26 -5.62 -43.16
CA PRO A 43 32.36 -5.56 -42.19
C PRO A 43 33.75 -5.89 -42.81
N ALA A 44 34.88 -5.58 -42.14
CA ALA A 44 36.15 -6.31 -42.37
C ALA A 44 37.26 -6.09 -41.30
N SER A 45 37.78 -7.23 -40.83
CA SER A 45 39.17 -7.61 -40.49
C SER A 45 39.96 -6.97 -39.34
N SER A 46 40.10 -7.77 -38.28
CA SER A 46 41.35 -8.25 -37.62
C SER A 46 42.61 -7.37 -37.50
N ALA A 47 43.10 -7.18 -36.27
CA ALA A 47 44.49 -7.51 -35.90
C ALA A 47 44.71 -7.49 -34.37
N THR A 48 45.37 -8.54 -33.91
CA THR A 48 45.92 -8.86 -32.59
C THR A 48 47.08 -7.93 -32.19
N LYS A 49 47.24 -7.60 -30.90
CA LYS A 49 48.53 -7.72 -30.18
C LYS A 49 48.41 -7.51 -28.66
N GLN A 50 49.35 -8.17 -28.00
CA GLN A 50 49.51 -8.55 -26.60
C GLN A 50 50.56 -7.66 -25.89
N VAL A 51 50.52 -7.63 -24.53
CA VAL A 51 51.69 -7.53 -23.58
C VAL A 51 52.34 -6.12 -23.49
N SER A 52 52.86 -5.55 -22.39
CA SER A 52 53.48 -5.89 -21.08
C SER A 52 53.55 -4.58 -20.24
N SER A 53 53.22 -4.53 -18.94
CA SER A 53 54.09 -4.61 -17.73
C SER A 53 55.29 -3.63 -17.58
N ALA A 54 55.36 -3.04 -16.37
CA ALA A 54 56.49 -2.36 -15.67
C ALA A 54 56.91 -0.98 -16.19
N GLY A 55 57.28 0.04 -15.41
CA GLY A 55 57.51 0.23 -13.97
C GLY A 55 58.14 1.63 -13.75
N SER A 56 58.41 1.99 -12.48
CA SER A 56 59.17 3.16 -11.94
C SER A 56 58.56 4.58 -12.07
N GLN A 57 58.20 5.28 -10.98
CA GLN A 57 59.06 6.13 -10.11
C GLN A 57 59.84 7.20 -10.91
N GLU A 58 59.81 8.52 -10.67
CA GLU A 58 59.84 9.31 -9.43
C GLU A 58 59.37 10.77 -9.66
N LYS A 59 58.89 11.39 -8.56
CA LYS A 59 59.04 12.77 -8.07
C LYS A 59 58.98 14.00 -9.02
N GLY A 60 58.06 14.90 -8.68
CA GLY A 60 58.16 16.34 -8.97
C GLY A 60 57.19 17.17 -8.13
N GLN A 61 57.67 17.77 -7.04
CA GLN A 61 56.95 18.78 -6.26
C GLN A 61 57.02 20.15 -6.96
N LYS A 62 55.89 20.85 -7.10
CA LYS A 62 55.88 22.32 -7.21
C LYS A 62 54.59 22.91 -6.64
N ARG A 63 54.76 23.82 -5.67
CA ARG A 63 53.73 24.63 -5.01
C ARG A 63 53.22 25.75 -5.93
N LYS A 64 51.92 26.07 -5.89
CA LYS A 64 51.39 27.46 -5.82
C LYS A 64 49.86 27.52 -5.53
N SER A 65 49.55 28.28 -4.48
CA SER A 65 48.34 29.05 -4.07
C SER A 65 47.23 29.31 -5.12
N LEU A 66 45.93 29.11 -4.76
CA LEU A 66 44.87 30.11 -4.35
C LEU A 66 44.52 31.10 -5.48
N GLU A 67 43.29 31.42 -5.91
CA GLU A 67 41.85 31.23 -5.58
C GLU A 67 41.09 31.23 -6.94
N GLU A 68 39.86 30.73 -7.14
CA GLU A 68 38.57 31.38 -6.87
C GLU A 68 37.39 30.41 -7.22
N GLU A 69 36.36 30.42 -6.35
CA GLU A 69 34.89 30.38 -6.54
C GLU A 69 34.27 29.76 -7.82
N GLU A 70 33.10 29.10 -7.86
CA GLU A 70 32.01 28.72 -6.95
C GLU A 70 31.17 27.73 -7.81
N GLU A 71 30.67 26.62 -7.28
CA GLU A 71 29.38 26.09 -7.76
C GLU A 71 28.71 25.22 -6.68
N LYS A 72 27.60 25.76 -6.18
CA LYS A 72 26.73 25.19 -5.14
C LYS A 72 26.05 23.91 -5.63
N ASN A 73 26.15 22.84 -4.84
CA ASN A 73 25.13 21.80 -4.81
C ASN A 73 24.75 21.50 -3.36
N GLY A 74 23.60 22.05 -2.94
CA GLY A 74 22.99 21.81 -1.64
C GLY A 74 22.48 20.38 -1.56
N ARG A 75 23.18 19.55 -0.75
CA ARG A 75 22.59 18.37 -0.14
C ARG A 75 22.06 18.79 1.23
N GLU A 76 20.74 18.82 1.37
CA GLU A 76 20.11 18.90 2.68
C GLU A 76 20.45 17.62 3.47
N GLU A 77 21.43 17.74 4.35
CA GLU A 77 21.78 16.73 5.33
C GLU A 77 20.75 16.79 6.46
N LEU A 78 19.80 15.85 6.44
CA LEU A 78 18.86 15.64 7.53
C LEU A 78 19.64 15.27 8.80
N VAL A 79 19.79 16.24 9.69
CA VAL A 79 20.43 16.08 11.00
C VAL A 79 19.59 15.11 11.84
N GLU A 80 20.08 13.89 12.00
CA GLU A 80 19.61 12.94 13.02
C GLU A 80 19.89 13.53 14.41
N LYS A 81 18.91 14.23 14.99
CA LYS A 81 18.95 14.59 16.40
C LYS A 81 18.89 13.30 17.23
N LYS A 82 20.01 12.97 17.89
CA LYS A 82 20.09 11.95 18.95
C LYS A 82 19.07 12.24 20.03
N VAL A 83 17.99 11.47 20.06
CA VAL A 83 17.04 11.44 21.19
C VAL A 83 17.66 10.64 22.33
N CYS A 84 17.59 11.19 23.54
CA CYS A 84 18.09 10.60 24.77
C CYS A 84 17.56 9.18 24.97
N LYS A 85 18.47 8.21 25.08
CA LYS A 85 18.17 6.81 25.44
C LYS A 85 17.81 6.72 26.93
N GLY A 86 16.60 7.12 27.30
CA GLY A 86 15.91 6.46 28.39
C GLY A 86 15.55 5.06 27.92
N SER A 87 15.91 4.00 28.64
CA SER A 87 15.52 2.64 28.30
C SER A 87 14.01 2.48 28.47
N VAL A 88 13.26 2.77 27.41
CA VAL A 88 11.83 2.46 27.35
C VAL A 88 11.71 0.94 27.47
N GLY A 89 10.93 0.45 28.44
CA GLY A 89 10.57 -0.96 28.53
C GLY A 89 9.91 -1.44 27.24
N ILE A 90 9.72 -2.74 27.10
CA ILE A 90 8.99 -3.27 25.93
C ILE A 90 7.53 -2.83 26.05
N LEU A 91 7.08 -2.05 25.05
CA LEU A 91 5.73 -1.50 25.03
C LEU A 91 4.72 -2.61 24.69
N GLY A 92 3.58 -2.58 25.36
CA GLY A 92 2.47 -3.48 25.04
C GLY A 92 1.74 -3.03 23.78
N LEU A 93 1.29 -3.99 22.98
CA LEU A 93 0.46 -3.72 21.81
C LEU A 93 -0.83 -4.52 21.89
N LYS A 94 -1.96 -3.82 21.73
CA LYS A 94 -3.30 -4.43 21.73
C LYS A 94 -4.15 -3.86 20.60
N GLY A 95 -4.60 -4.74 19.71
CA GLY A 95 -5.41 -4.39 18.54
C GLY A 95 -6.91 -4.37 18.82
N TYR A 96 -7.60 -3.44 18.16
CA TYR A 96 -9.05 -3.29 18.10
C TYR A 96 -9.45 -3.06 16.66
N VAL A 97 -10.63 -3.53 16.25
CA VAL A 97 -11.06 -3.43 14.86
C VAL A 97 -12.56 -3.20 14.75
N ALA A 98 -12.96 -2.48 13.72
CA ALA A 98 -14.34 -2.40 13.27
C ALA A 98 -14.40 -2.45 11.75
N GLU A 99 -15.44 -3.10 11.25
CA GLU A 99 -15.66 -3.32 9.83
C GLU A 99 -17.06 -2.86 9.43
N ARG A 100 -17.20 -2.31 8.23
CA ARG A 100 -18.49 -1.99 7.60
C ARG A 100 -18.46 -2.45 6.16
N LYS A 101 -19.50 -3.19 5.77
CA LYS A 101 -19.72 -3.56 4.37
C LYS A 101 -19.94 -2.33 3.48
N GLY A 102 -20.49 -1.25 4.05
CA GLY A 102 -20.85 -0.04 3.30
C GLY A 102 -21.94 -0.32 2.28
N GLU A 103 -21.85 0.32 1.12
CA GLU A 103 -22.79 0.15 0.01
C GLU A 103 -22.48 -1.05 -0.89
N ARG A 104 -21.36 -1.75 -0.65
CA ARG A 104 -20.99 -2.95 -1.41
C ARG A 104 -21.93 -4.11 -1.15
N GLU A 105 -22.10 -4.96 -2.16
CA GLU A 105 -22.90 -6.19 -2.04
C GLU A 105 -22.26 -7.17 -1.05
N ASP A 106 -20.94 -7.34 -1.15
CA ASP A 106 -20.12 -8.25 -0.35
C ASP A 106 -19.16 -7.51 0.57
N MET A 107 -18.79 -8.18 1.67
CA MET A 107 -17.65 -7.81 2.51
C MET A 107 -16.44 -8.63 2.07
N GLN A 108 -15.54 -7.99 1.33
CA GLN A 108 -14.33 -8.60 0.76
C GLN A 108 -13.08 -8.31 1.58
N ASP A 109 -13.11 -7.34 2.50
CA ASP A 109 -12.00 -7.14 3.44
C ASP A 109 -11.86 -8.29 4.43
N ALA A 110 -10.65 -8.45 4.96
CA ALA A 110 -10.32 -9.30 6.09
C ALA A 110 -9.24 -8.65 6.97
N HIS A 111 -9.06 -9.15 8.20
CA HIS A 111 -8.04 -8.66 9.11
C HIS A 111 -7.48 -9.76 10.02
N VAL A 112 -6.36 -9.47 10.67
CA VAL A 112 -5.74 -10.33 11.68
C VAL A 112 -5.20 -9.48 12.83
N ILE A 113 -5.55 -9.84 14.06
CA ILE A 113 -5.00 -9.25 15.29
C ILE A 113 -4.36 -10.36 16.10
N LEU A 114 -3.04 -10.30 16.28
CA LEU A 114 -2.29 -11.20 17.13
C LEU A 114 -1.41 -10.35 18.07
N ASN A 115 -1.96 -10.06 19.26
CA ASN A 115 -1.34 -9.17 20.24
C ASN A 115 0.01 -9.70 20.75
N ASP A 116 0.20 -11.01 20.72
CA ASP A 116 1.44 -11.71 21.08
C ASP A 116 1.52 -13.02 20.29
N ILE A 117 2.60 -13.20 19.54
CA ILE A 117 2.94 -14.45 18.82
C ILE A 117 4.35 -14.94 19.20
N THR A 118 4.85 -14.50 20.35
CA THR A 118 6.22 -14.74 20.79
C THR A 118 6.50 -16.23 20.94
N GLU A 119 5.55 -16.98 21.51
CA GLU A 119 5.70 -18.42 21.74
C GLU A 119 5.67 -19.22 20.43
N GLU A 120 4.81 -18.83 19.49
CA GLU A 120 4.70 -19.43 18.17
C GLU A 120 5.96 -19.21 17.33
N CYS A 121 6.64 -18.07 17.53
CA CYS A 121 7.89 -17.73 16.86
C CYS A 121 9.13 -18.41 17.49
N ARG A 122 9.01 -19.16 18.59
CA ARG A 122 10.16 -19.83 19.20
C ARG A 122 10.75 -20.94 18.32
N PRO A 123 12.07 -21.20 18.41
CA PRO A 123 13.07 -20.48 19.21
C PRO A 123 13.43 -19.11 18.59
N LEU A 124 13.42 -18.06 19.41
CA LEU A 124 13.75 -16.69 19.01
C LEU A 124 15.26 -16.41 19.14
N PRO A 125 15.81 -15.47 18.33
CA PRO A 125 17.11 -14.88 18.58
C PRO A 125 17.16 -14.24 19.98
N SER A 126 18.31 -14.31 20.65
CA SER A 126 18.47 -13.81 22.03
C SER A 126 18.18 -12.32 22.20
N GLN A 127 18.19 -11.55 21.10
CA GLN A 127 17.90 -10.13 21.08
C GLN A 127 16.40 -9.80 20.99
N ILE A 128 15.54 -10.79 20.74
CA ILE A 128 14.10 -10.60 20.55
C ILE A 128 13.37 -11.16 21.77
N THR A 129 12.50 -10.33 22.36
CA THR A 129 11.75 -10.70 23.57
C THR A 129 10.25 -10.82 23.32
N ARG A 130 9.71 -10.03 22.39
CA ARG A 130 8.29 -10.01 22.08
C ARG A 130 8.05 -9.84 20.59
N VAL A 131 7.06 -10.54 20.06
CA VAL A 131 6.59 -10.40 18.69
C VAL A 131 5.08 -10.22 18.68
N SER A 132 4.58 -9.22 17.95
CA SER A 132 3.15 -8.97 17.74
C SER A 132 2.88 -8.74 16.25
N TYR A 133 1.69 -9.11 15.77
CA TYR A 133 1.33 -9.05 14.36
C TYR A 133 -0.09 -8.50 14.16
N PHE A 134 -0.22 -7.54 13.26
CA PHE A 134 -1.49 -6.91 12.92
C PHE A 134 -1.57 -6.72 11.41
N ALA A 135 -2.71 -7.02 10.79
CA ALA A 135 -2.85 -6.83 9.35
C ALA A 135 -4.29 -6.54 8.91
N VAL A 136 -4.42 -5.77 7.85
CA VAL A 136 -5.65 -5.53 7.08
C VAL A 136 -5.42 -5.95 5.64
N PHE A 137 -6.43 -6.60 5.05
CA PHE A 137 -6.44 -7.12 3.70
C PHE A 137 -7.70 -6.60 2.99
N ASP A 138 -7.55 -5.70 2.04
CA ASP A 138 -8.64 -5.23 1.19
C ASP A 138 -8.76 -6.17 -0.01
N GLY A 139 -9.91 -6.79 -0.20
CA GLY A 139 -10.13 -7.82 -1.22
C GLY A 139 -10.86 -7.27 -2.44
N HIS A 140 -10.47 -7.72 -3.64
CA HIS A 140 -11.13 -7.32 -4.88
C HIS A 140 -11.28 -8.50 -5.85
N GLY A 141 -12.30 -8.45 -6.71
CA GLY A 141 -12.62 -9.55 -7.61
C GLY A 141 -13.16 -10.80 -6.89
N GLY A 142 -13.49 -10.66 -5.61
CA GLY A 142 -13.96 -11.72 -4.71
C GLY A 142 -13.17 -11.75 -3.39
N VAL A 143 -13.76 -12.42 -2.39
CA VAL A 143 -13.23 -12.45 -1.00
C VAL A 143 -12.13 -13.50 -0.77
N ARG A 144 -11.79 -14.32 -1.78
CA ARG A 144 -10.93 -15.50 -1.53
C ARG A 144 -9.48 -15.13 -1.26
N ALA A 145 -8.94 -14.14 -1.97
CA ALA A 145 -7.55 -13.71 -1.81
C ALA A 145 -7.31 -13.08 -0.43
N SER A 146 -8.19 -12.18 0.02
CA SER A 146 -8.10 -11.52 1.33
C SER A 146 -8.26 -12.51 2.48
N LYS A 147 -9.24 -13.44 2.40
CA LYS A 147 -9.39 -14.53 3.38
C LYS A 147 -8.19 -15.46 3.40
N PHE A 148 -7.66 -15.83 2.23
CA PHE A 148 -6.48 -16.68 2.15
C PHE A 148 -5.27 -15.98 2.78
N ALA A 149 -5.04 -14.69 2.48
CA ALA A 149 -3.97 -13.91 3.08
C ALA A 149 -4.12 -13.80 4.60
N ALA A 150 -5.33 -13.51 5.09
CA ALA A 150 -5.63 -13.47 6.52
C ALA A 150 -5.36 -14.81 7.23
N GLN A 151 -5.63 -15.94 6.57
CA GLN A 151 -5.39 -17.27 7.13
C GLN A 151 -3.93 -17.70 7.09
N ASN A 152 -3.17 -17.34 6.05
CA ASN A 152 -1.89 -17.98 5.76
C ASN A 152 -0.67 -17.05 5.94
N LEU A 153 -0.81 -15.74 5.75
CA LEU A 153 0.35 -14.82 5.72
C LEU A 153 1.13 -14.83 7.05
N HIS A 154 0.41 -14.72 8.17
CA HIS A 154 1.01 -14.74 9.51
C HIS A 154 1.57 -16.13 9.87
N GLN A 155 0.92 -17.22 9.43
CA GLN A 155 1.44 -18.57 9.65
C GLN A 155 2.75 -18.81 8.89
N ASN A 156 2.81 -18.34 7.65
CA ASN A 156 4.02 -18.37 6.84
C ASN A 156 5.14 -17.51 7.45
N LEU A 157 4.79 -16.35 8.02
CA LEU A 157 5.70 -15.52 8.79
C LEU A 157 6.28 -16.28 9.99
N ILE A 158 5.42 -16.86 10.82
CA ILE A 158 5.82 -17.61 12.02
C ILE A 158 6.78 -18.76 11.66
N LYS A 159 6.45 -19.54 10.62
CA LYS A 159 7.30 -20.65 10.14
C LYS A 159 8.68 -20.19 9.67
N LYS A 160 8.76 -19.03 9.03
CA LYS A 160 9.98 -18.44 8.47
C LYS A 160 10.71 -17.50 9.43
N PHE A 161 10.12 -17.21 10.59
CA PHE A 161 10.66 -16.23 11.52
C PHE A 161 12.10 -16.57 11.90
N PRO A 162 13.02 -15.58 12.04
CA PRO A 162 14.42 -15.86 12.32
C PRO A 162 14.60 -16.74 13.56
N LYS A 163 15.48 -17.74 13.46
CA LYS A 163 15.81 -18.68 14.55
C LYS A 163 17.31 -18.66 14.80
N GLY A 164 17.70 -18.84 16.08
CA GLY A 164 19.11 -18.90 16.48
C GLY A 164 19.81 -17.55 16.46
N GLU A 165 21.14 -17.56 16.38
CA GLU A 165 21.93 -16.33 16.35
C GLU A 165 21.83 -15.62 15.01
N VAL A 166 21.53 -14.32 15.06
CA VAL A 166 21.33 -13.49 13.87
C VAL A 166 22.26 -12.29 13.92
N ALA A 167 23.13 -12.15 12.91
CA ALA A 167 24.07 -11.03 12.82
C ALA A 167 23.36 -9.66 12.69
N SER A 168 22.20 -9.62 12.05
CA SER A 168 21.36 -8.43 11.94
C SER A 168 19.90 -8.82 11.97
N VAL A 169 19.24 -8.55 13.10
CA VAL A 169 17.79 -8.76 13.27
C VAL A 169 17.01 -8.03 12.18
N GLU A 170 17.33 -6.76 11.93
CA GLU A 170 16.64 -5.94 10.93
C GLU A 170 16.68 -6.56 9.52
N LYS A 171 17.88 -6.90 9.02
CA LYS A 171 18.01 -7.45 7.66
C LYS A 171 17.27 -8.78 7.53
N THR A 172 17.29 -9.58 8.58
CA THR A 172 16.69 -10.92 8.58
C THR A 172 15.17 -10.85 8.69
N VAL A 173 14.62 -9.97 9.54
CA VAL A 173 13.17 -9.72 9.61
C VAL A 173 12.64 -9.13 8.30
N LYS A 174 13.34 -8.17 7.70
CA LYS A 174 12.96 -7.62 6.37
C LYS A 174 12.93 -8.71 5.29
N ARG A 175 13.96 -9.56 5.23
CA ARG A 175 14.00 -10.70 4.30
C ARG A 175 12.87 -11.69 4.56
N CYS A 176 12.63 -12.02 5.82
CA CYS A 176 11.54 -12.90 6.22
C CYS A 176 10.18 -12.38 5.72
N LEU A 177 9.90 -11.08 5.88
CA LEU A 177 8.67 -10.47 5.38
C LEU A 177 8.56 -10.58 3.85
N LEU A 178 9.62 -10.27 3.10
CA LEU A 178 9.62 -10.40 1.63
C LEU A 178 9.34 -11.85 1.19
N ASP A 179 10.03 -12.82 1.81
CA ASP A 179 9.86 -14.24 1.49
C ASP A 179 8.46 -14.75 1.87
N THR A 180 7.90 -14.25 2.96
CA THR A 180 6.54 -14.59 3.42
C THR A 180 5.47 -14.11 2.44
N PHE A 181 5.55 -12.87 1.97
CA PHE A 181 4.60 -12.32 1.00
C PHE A 181 4.69 -13.07 -0.33
N LYS A 182 5.92 -13.31 -0.83
CA LYS A 182 6.15 -14.09 -2.04
C LYS A 182 5.56 -15.50 -1.92
N HIS A 183 5.87 -16.21 -0.82
CA HIS A 183 5.39 -17.58 -0.62
C HIS A 183 3.86 -17.65 -0.54
N THR A 184 3.23 -16.71 0.16
CA THR A 184 1.77 -16.66 0.32
C THR A 184 1.07 -16.39 -1.01
N ASP A 185 1.64 -15.53 -1.86
CA ASP A 185 1.15 -15.27 -3.22
C ASP A 185 1.29 -16.52 -4.12
N GLU A 186 2.44 -17.21 -4.07
CA GLU A 186 2.66 -18.45 -4.83
C GLU A 186 1.66 -19.56 -4.43
N GLU A 187 1.40 -19.72 -3.14
CA GLU A 187 0.41 -20.67 -2.63
C GLU A 187 -1.01 -20.33 -3.10
N PHE A 188 -1.41 -19.05 -3.00
CA PHE A 188 -2.72 -18.61 -3.45
C PHE A 188 -2.89 -18.77 -4.96
N LEU A 189 -1.90 -18.39 -5.77
CA LEU A 189 -1.95 -18.53 -7.23
C LEU A 189 -2.04 -20.00 -7.67
N LYS A 190 -1.35 -20.90 -6.96
CA LYS A 190 -1.47 -22.35 -7.19
C LYS A 190 -2.89 -22.84 -6.90
N GLN A 191 -3.49 -22.39 -5.80
CA GLN A 191 -4.87 -22.75 -5.47
C GLN A 191 -5.87 -22.12 -6.45
N ALA A 192 -5.71 -20.85 -6.82
CA ALA A 192 -6.59 -20.13 -7.73
C ALA A 192 -6.62 -20.75 -9.14
N SER A 193 -5.45 -21.15 -9.66
CA SER A 193 -5.32 -21.76 -10.99
C SER A 193 -5.83 -23.20 -11.07
N SER A 194 -5.96 -23.91 -9.95
CA SER A 194 -6.51 -25.28 -9.93
C SER A 194 -8.04 -25.33 -10.01
N GLN A 195 -8.71 -24.18 -9.94
CA GLN A 195 -10.17 -24.07 -9.88
C GLN A 195 -10.76 -23.87 -11.28
N LYS A 196 -12.03 -24.25 -11.45
CA LYS A 196 -12.75 -24.13 -12.73
C LYS A 196 -14.11 -23.45 -12.52
N PRO A 197 -14.30 -22.19 -12.95
CA PRO A 197 -13.30 -21.31 -13.56
C PRO A 197 -12.18 -20.91 -12.57
N ALA A 198 -11.01 -20.56 -13.12
CA ALA A 198 -9.88 -20.08 -12.31
C ALA A 198 -10.26 -18.80 -11.57
N TRP A 199 -9.84 -18.69 -10.31
CA TRP A 199 -10.11 -17.51 -9.51
C TRP A 199 -9.29 -16.32 -10.02
N LYS A 200 -9.93 -15.15 -10.03
CA LYS A 200 -9.34 -13.88 -10.47
C LYS A 200 -9.18 -12.89 -9.32
N ASP A 201 -9.49 -13.34 -8.10
CA ASP A 201 -9.44 -12.56 -6.88
C ASP A 201 -8.01 -12.04 -6.64
N GLY A 202 -7.94 -10.86 -6.05
CA GLY A 202 -6.72 -10.29 -5.52
C GLY A 202 -6.98 -9.61 -4.18
N SER A 203 -5.91 -9.27 -3.49
CA SER A 203 -6.01 -8.53 -2.24
C SER A 203 -4.77 -7.70 -1.97
N THR A 204 -5.00 -6.52 -1.40
CA THR A 204 -3.96 -5.75 -0.73
C THR A 204 -3.54 -6.43 0.57
N ALA A 205 -2.42 -6.02 1.14
CA ALA A 205 -1.98 -6.48 2.44
C ALA A 205 -1.13 -5.41 3.11
N THR A 206 -1.66 -4.80 4.16
CA THR A 206 -0.90 -3.91 5.05
C THR A 206 -0.69 -4.61 6.37
N CYS A 207 0.56 -4.96 6.66
CA CYS A 207 0.98 -5.67 7.87
C CYS A 207 1.89 -4.80 8.73
N VAL A 208 1.65 -4.80 10.04
CA VAL A 208 2.55 -4.28 11.07
C VAL A 208 3.04 -5.45 11.92
N LEU A 209 4.32 -5.77 11.77
CA LEU A 209 5.05 -6.71 12.63
C LEU A 209 5.84 -5.91 13.65
N ALA A 210 5.50 -6.04 14.93
CA ALA A 210 6.29 -5.47 16.01
C ALA A 210 7.26 -6.53 16.54
N VAL A 211 8.55 -6.18 16.57
CA VAL A 211 9.60 -6.95 17.22
C VAL A 211 10.16 -6.07 18.32
N ASP A 212 9.82 -6.39 19.57
CA ASP A 212 9.98 -5.52 20.72
C ASP A 212 9.40 -4.11 20.43
N ASN A 213 10.22 -3.07 20.54
CA ASN A 213 9.83 -1.68 20.28
C ASN A 213 10.07 -1.24 18.81
N ILE A 214 10.38 -2.16 17.90
CA ILE A 214 10.60 -1.85 16.47
C ILE A 214 9.43 -2.37 15.64
N LEU A 215 8.79 -1.46 14.93
CA LEU A 215 7.77 -1.78 13.93
C LEU A 215 8.41 -2.03 12.56
N TYR A 216 7.97 -3.08 11.91
CA TYR A 216 8.20 -3.38 10.50
C TYR A 216 6.86 -3.36 9.78
N ILE A 217 6.68 -2.36 8.93
CA ILE A 217 5.45 -2.15 8.18
C ILE A 217 5.69 -2.66 6.77
N ALA A 218 5.05 -3.76 6.41
CA ALA A 218 5.05 -4.32 5.07
C ALA A 218 3.74 -3.95 4.39
N ASN A 219 3.80 -3.09 3.37
CA ASN A 219 2.62 -2.65 2.63
C ASN A 219 2.61 -3.17 1.19
N LEU A 220 1.47 -3.64 0.75
CA LEU A 220 1.21 -4.12 -0.61
C LEU A 220 -0.18 -3.63 -1.04
N GLY A 221 -0.25 -2.72 -2.01
CA GLY A 221 -1.52 -2.06 -2.39
C GLY A 221 -1.67 -0.66 -1.78
N ASP A 222 -2.92 -0.20 -1.65
CA ASP A 222 -3.34 1.17 -1.31
C ASP A 222 -4.00 1.32 0.07
N SER A 223 -4.17 0.22 0.82
CA SER A 223 -4.35 0.27 2.27
C SER A 223 -3.17 0.98 2.95
N ARG A 224 -3.40 1.56 4.14
CA ARG A 224 -2.38 2.38 4.83
C ARG A 224 -2.24 2.09 6.31
N ALA A 225 -1.03 2.31 6.83
CA ALA A 225 -0.69 2.32 8.24
C ALA A 225 -0.18 3.71 8.68
N ILE A 226 -0.73 4.26 9.75
CA ILE A 226 -0.45 5.59 10.28
C ILE A 226 -0.12 5.49 11.78
N LEU A 227 0.95 6.13 12.22
CA LEU A 227 1.30 6.25 13.65
C LEU A 227 0.80 7.57 14.21
N CYS A 228 0.06 7.51 15.32
CA CYS A 228 -0.27 8.67 16.11
C CYS A 228 0.84 8.94 17.12
N ARG A 229 1.52 10.08 16.99
CA ARG A 229 2.55 10.55 17.92
C ARG A 229 2.13 11.85 18.57
N TYR A 230 2.19 11.89 19.89
CA TYR A 230 2.05 13.13 20.64
C TYR A 230 3.32 13.96 20.52
N ASN A 231 3.19 15.21 20.08
CA ASN A 231 4.30 16.15 20.00
C ASN A 231 4.23 17.09 21.22
N GLU A 232 5.23 16.98 22.10
CA GLU A 232 5.31 17.77 23.33
C GLU A 232 5.50 19.27 23.07
N GLU A 233 6.19 19.67 21.99
CA GLU A 233 6.42 21.08 21.68
C GLU A 233 5.13 21.76 21.21
N SER A 234 4.37 21.09 20.34
CA SER A 234 3.10 21.64 19.83
C SER A 234 1.88 21.27 20.67
N GLN A 235 2.06 20.40 21.68
CA GLN A 235 0.99 19.84 22.52
C GLN A 235 -0.15 19.21 21.70
N LYS A 236 0.19 18.61 20.54
CA LYS A 236 -0.77 18.07 19.58
C LYS A 236 -0.39 16.66 19.12
N HIS A 237 -1.41 15.89 18.78
CA HIS A 237 -1.23 14.61 18.11
C HIS A 237 -0.94 14.83 16.63
N THR A 238 0.03 14.09 16.09
CA THR A 238 0.46 14.15 14.70
C THR A 238 0.32 12.77 14.06
N ALA A 239 -0.12 12.75 12.80
CA ALA A 239 -0.22 11.55 12.00
C ALA A 239 1.09 11.35 11.22
N LEU A 240 1.77 10.23 11.44
CA LEU A 240 2.99 9.88 10.71
C LEU A 240 2.70 8.69 9.81
N SER A 241 2.79 8.88 8.48
CA SER A 241 2.57 7.77 7.54
C SER A 241 3.68 6.73 7.66
N LEU A 242 3.29 5.47 7.93
CA LEU A 242 4.18 4.33 8.06
C LEU A 242 4.26 3.49 6.77
N SER A 243 3.37 3.71 5.80
CA SER A 243 3.30 2.96 4.55
C SER A 243 3.34 3.88 3.33
N LYS A 244 3.81 3.35 2.21
CA LYS A 244 3.68 3.95 0.88
C LYS A 244 2.62 3.17 0.11
N GLU A 245 1.64 3.87 -0.43
CA GLU A 245 0.60 3.27 -1.28
C GLU A 245 1.19 2.80 -2.60
N HIS A 246 0.51 1.86 -3.28
CA HIS A 246 0.95 1.31 -4.55
C HIS A 246 -0.14 1.36 -5.61
N ASN A 247 -0.30 2.51 -6.25
CA ASN A 247 -1.24 2.68 -7.36
C ASN A 247 -0.50 2.81 -8.72
N PRO A 248 -1.16 2.47 -9.85
CA PRO A 248 -0.55 2.52 -11.18
C PRO A 248 -0.19 3.92 -11.68
N THR A 249 -0.63 5.00 -11.02
CA THR A 249 -0.30 6.38 -11.42
C THR A 249 1.04 6.84 -10.85
N GLN A 250 1.55 6.18 -9.80
CA GLN A 250 2.88 6.43 -9.28
C GLN A 250 3.96 6.11 -10.31
N TYR A 251 4.95 6.99 -10.41
CA TYR A 251 6.00 6.91 -11.44
C TYR A 251 6.72 5.56 -11.46
N GLU A 252 7.21 5.10 -10.30
CA GLU A 252 7.96 3.82 -10.20
C GLU A 252 7.09 2.61 -10.57
N GLU A 253 5.83 2.61 -10.12
CA GLU A 253 4.85 1.54 -10.39
C GLU A 253 4.48 1.50 -11.87
N ARG A 254 4.16 2.66 -12.46
CA ARG A 254 3.85 2.82 -13.88
C ARG A 254 5.00 2.36 -14.77
N MET A 255 6.22 2.76 -14.44
CA MET A 255 7.42 2.36 -15.18
C MET A 255 7.65 0.85 -15.11
N ARG A 256 7.42 0.22 -13.95
CA ARG A 256 7.49 -1.25 -13.81
C ARG A 256 6.45 -1.93 -14.69
N ILE A 257 5.19 -1.48 -14.65
CA ILE A 257 4.08 -2.03 -15.44
C ILE A 257 4.40 -1.96 -16.93
N GLN A 258 4.85 -0.81 -17.43
CA GLN A 258 5.20 -0.61 -18.83
C GLN A 258 6.40 -1.45 -19.27
N LYS A 259 7.45 -1.56 -18.44
CA LYS A 259 8.60 -2.42 -18.72
C LYS A 259 8.25 -3.90 -18.81
N ALA A 260 7.22 -4.33 -18.07
CA ALA A 260 6.70 -5.69 -18.14
C ALA A 260 5.75 -5.93 -19.33
N GLY A 261 5.52 -4.93 -20.19
CA GLY A 261 4.59 -5.01 -21.32
C GLY A 261 3.13 -4.73 -20.96
N GLY A 262 2.85 -4.35 -19.71
CA GLY A 262 1.55 -3.85 -19.28
C GLY A 262 1.31 -2.40 -19.73
N ASN A 263 0.08 -1.92 -19.56
CA ASN A 263 -0.27 -0.53 -19.83
C ASN A 263 -1.09 0.03 -18.66
N VAL A 264 -1.03 1.34 -18.46
CA VAL A 264 -1.86 2.07 -17.49
C VAL A 264 -2.82 2.98 -18.25
N ARG A 265 -4.13 2.73 -18.10
CA ARG A 265 -5.22 3.49 -18.72
C ARG A 265 -6.16 3.96 -17.62
N ASP A 266 -6.53 5.24 -17.62
CA ASP A 266 -7.43 5.84 -16.62
C ASP A 266 -7.02 5.53 -15.16
N GLY A 267 -5.70 5.53 -14.91
CA GLY A 267 -5.12 5.24 -13.60
C GLY A 267 -5.10 3.76 -13.20
N ARG A 268 -5.48 2.84 -14.09
CA ARG A 268 -5.64 1.40 -13.82
C ARG A 268 -4.72 0.54 -14.69
N VAL A 269 -4.25 -0.59 -14.16
CA VAL A 269 -3.53 -1.60 -14.93
C VAL A 269 -4.47 -2.22 -15.95
N LEU A 270 -4.09 -2.12 -17.24
CA LEU A 270 -4.91 -2.50 -18.40
C LEU A 270 -6.32 -1.88 -18.43
N GLY A 271 -6.52 -0.76 -17.73
CA GLY A 271 -7.84 -0.10 -17.60
C GLY A 271 -8.79 -0.78 -16.62
N VAL A 272 -8.34 -1.78 -15.84
CA VAL A 272 -9.20 -2.56 -14.95
C VAL A 272 -8.79 -2.43 -13.48
N LEU A 273 -7.54 -2.79 -13.14
CA LEU A 273 -7.10 -2.93 -11.74
C LEU A 273 -6.57 -1.61 -11.16
N GLU A 274 -7.08 -1.19 -10.00
CA GLU A 274 -6.72 0.07 -9.32
C GLU A 274 -5.40 0.02 -8.56
N VAL A 275 -4.96 -1.18 -8.17
CA VAL A 275 -3.71 -1.41 -7.45
C VAL A 275 -2.62 -1.90 -8.39
N SER A 276 -1.37 -1.55 -8.08
CA SER A 276 -0.19 -1.99 -8.84
C SER A 276 0.55 -3.16 -8.19
N ARG A 277 0.21 -3.48 -6.94
CA ARG A 277 0.76 -4.59 -6.16
C ARG A 277 -0.33 -5.26 -5.35
N SER A 278 -0.32 -6.59 -5.32
CA SER A 278 -1.35 -7.39 -4.63
C SER A 278 -0.92 -8.85 -4.47
N ILE A 279 -1.55 -9.56 -3.53
CA ILE A 279 -1.61 -11.02 -3.50
C ILE A 279 -2.70 -11.47 -4.49
N GLY A 280 -2.46 -12.53 -5.25
CA GLY A 280 -3.41 -12.99 -6.27
C GLY A 280 -3.28 -12.22 -7.58
N ASP A 281 -4.39 -11.89 -8.24
CA ASP A 281 -4.36 -11.18 -9.53
C ASP A 281 -3.48 -11.88 -10.59
N GLY A 282 -3.58 -13.21 -10.67
CA GLY A 282 -2.72 -14.04 -11.52
C GLY A 282 -2.64 -13.57 -12.97
N GLN A 283 -3.76 -13.09 -13.54
CA GLN A 283 -3.81 -12.55 -14.89
C GLN A 283 -2.96 -11.28 -15.11
N TYR A 284 -2.68 -10.53 -14.04
CA TYR A 284 -1.93 -9.27 -14.12
C TYR A 284 -0.45 -9.41 -13.75
N LYS A 285 -0.01 -10.56 -13.20
CA LYS A 285 1.40 -10.77 -12.80
C LYS A 285 2.37 -10.62 -13.98
N ARG A 286 1.97 -11.05 -15.18
CA ARG A 286 2.75 -10.86 -16.42
C ARG A 286 2.76 -9.43 -16.94
N CYS A 287 1.88 -8.57 -16.42
CA CYS A 287 1.73 -7.17 -16.82
C CYS A 287 2.37 -6.21 -15.79
N GLY A 288 3.19 -6.72 -14.87
CA GLY A 288 3.93 -5.92 -13.90
C GLY A 288 3.24 -5.68 -12.56
N VAL A 289 2.11 -6.34 -12.28
CA VAL A 289 1.57 -6.43 -10.91
C VAL A 289 2.42 -7.44 -10.12
N ILE A 290 2.88 -7.06 -8.93
CA ILE A 290 3.81 -7.88 -8.12
C ILE A 290 3.30 -8.06 -6.69
N SER A 291 3.76 -9.11 -6.03
CA SER A 291 3.48 -9.41 -4.61
C SER A 291 4.60 -8.98 -3.66
N VAL A 292 5.50 -8.10 -4.10
CA VAL A 292 6.63 -7.61 -3.30
C VAL A 292 6.20 -6.37 -2.50
N PRO A 293 6.13 -6.45 -1.15
CA PRO A 293 5.73 -5.31 -0.34
C PRO A 293 6.88 -4.29 -0.20
N ASP A 294 6.53 -3.02 0.00
CA ASP A 294 7.46 -2.03 0.53
C ASP A 294 7.55 -2.19 2.05
N ILE A 295 8.77 -2.24 2.60
CA ILE A 295 9.00 -2.44 4.04
C ILE A 295 9.64 -1.20 4.68
N LYS A 296 8.91 -0.56 5.60
CA LYS A 296 9.40 0.55 6.42
C LYS A 296 9.70 0.09 7.85
N ARG A 297 10.79 0.58 8.42
CA ARG A 297 11.15 0.37 9.84
C ARG A 297 10.80 1.63 10.63
N CYS A 298 10.22 1.48 11.81
CA CYS A 298 9.95 2.59 12.73
C CYS A 298 10.26 2.17 14.17
N GLN A 299 11.02 2.99 14.90
CA GLN A 299 11.30 2.80 16.33
C GLN A 299 10.19 3.49 17.14
N LEU A 300 9.53 2.72 18.00
CA LEU A 300 8.57 3.27 18.96
C LEU A 300 9.29 4.07 20.05
N THR A 301 8.57 5.09 20.53
CA THR A 301 8.96 6.05 21.57
C THR A 301 7.83 6.17 22.59
N HIS A 302 8.14 6.71 23.77
CA HIS A 302 7.11 6.99 24.78
C HIS A 302 6.03 7.98 24.28
N ASN A 303 6.30 8.74 23.22
CA ASN A 303 5.36 9.69 22.63
C ASN A 303 4.33 9.05 21.68
N ASP A 304 4.52 7.80 21.30
CA ASP A 304 3.62 7.09 20.40
C ASP A 304 2.36 6.62 21.13
N ARG A 305 1.17 6.83 20.55
CA ARG A 305 -0.11 6.58 21.23
C ARG A 305 -0.82 5.35 20.69
N PHE A 306 -0.97 5.28 19.37
CA PHE A 306 -1.60 4.17 18.68
C PHE A 306 -1.17 4.11 17.21
N ILE A 307 -1.40 2.97 16.57
CA ILE A 307 -1.23 2.76 15.13
C ILE A 307 -2.62 2.55 14.52
N LEU A 308 -2.95 3.26 13.46
CA LEU A 308 -4.14 3.05 12.64
C LEU A 308 -3.75 2.27 11.39
N ILE A 309 -4.38 1.12 11.14
CA ILE A 309 -4.30 0.37 9.89
C ILE A 309 -5.70 0.34 9.29
N ALA A 310 -5.86 0.78 8.04
CA ALA A 310 -7.17 0.78 7.39
C ALA A 310 -7.08 0.62 5.87
N CYS A 311 -8.15 0.11 5.29
CA CYS A 311 -8.31 0.04 3.84
C CYS A 311 -8.63 1.40 3.21
N ASP A 312 -8.65 1.45 1.89
CA ASP A 312 -8.86 2.70 1.16
C ASP A 312 -10.29 3.26 1.36
N GLY A 313 -11.26 2.41 1.74
CA GLY A 313 -12.62 2.82 2.07
C GLY A 313 -12.68 3.84 3.20
N LEU A 314 -11.69 3.85 4.11
CA LEU A 314 -11.51 4.94 5.06
C LEU A 314 -10.84 6.16 4.40
N PHE A 315 -9.68 5.95 3.77
CA PHE A 315 -8.81 7.03 3.31
C PHE A 315 -9.30 7.77 2.06
N LYS A 316 -10.33 7.26 1.38
CA LYS A 316 -11.09 7.98 0.35
C LYS A 316 -11.87 9.17 0.92
N VAL A 317 -12.24 9.14 2.21
CA VAL A 317 -13.09 10.16 2.86
C VAL A 317 -12.50 10.76 4.15
N PHE A 318 -11.29 10.34 4.52
CA PHE A 318 -10.52 10.88 5.63
C PHE A 318 -9.07 11.10 5.23
N SER A 319 -8.54 12.29 5.55
CA SER A 319 -7.08 12.45 5.64
C SER A 319 -6.52 11.71 6.87
N PRO A 320 -5.23 11.32 6.87
CA PRO A 320 -4.58 10.71 8.02
C PRO A 320 -4.71 11.54 9.32
N GLU A 321 -4.54 12.85 9.21
CA GLU A 321 -4.62 13.80 10.33
C GLU A 321 -6.04 13.89 10.90
N GLU A 322 -7.07 13.96 10.04
CA GLU A 322 -8.46 13.94 10.49
C GLU A 322 -8.80 12.62 11.19
N ALA A 323 -8.36 11.48 10.65
CA ALA A 323 -8.61 10.17 11.24
C ALA A 323 -7.96 10.06 12.63
N VAL A 324 -6.71 10.50 12.77
CA VAL A 324 -6.01 10.52 14.07
C VAL A 324 -6.73 11.42 15.07
N ASN A 325 -7.09 12.65 14.68
CA ASN A 325 -7.78 13.59 15.55
C ASN A 325 -9.16 13.06 15.97
N PHE A 326 -9.88 12.39 15.07
CA PHE A 326 -11.15 11.76 15.37
C PHE A 326 -11.03 10.63 16.39
N ILE A 327 -10.00 9.78 16.27
CA ILE A 327 -9.73 8.71 17.23
C ILE A 327 -9.40 9.33 18.59
N VAL A 328 -8.50 10.32 18.65
CA VAL A 328 -8.13 11.02 19.88
C VAL A 328 -9.38 11.60 20.56
N SER A 329 -10.24 12.31 19.84
CA SER A 329 -11.48 12.86 20.42
C SER A 329 -12.42 11.78 20.94
N CYS A 330 -12.45 10.60 20.30
CA CYS A 330 -13.23 9.47 20.80
C CYS A 330 -12.64 8.88 22.09
N LEU A 331 -11.31 8.84 22.21
CA LEU A 331 -10.64 8.32 23.41
C LEU A 331 -10.78 9.25 24.63
N GLU A 332 -11.04 10.53 24.40
CA GLU A 332 -11.27 11.55 25.44
C GLU A 332 -12.76 11.67 25.85
N ASP A 333 -13.68 11.05 25.10
CA ASP A 333 -15.12 11.11 25.37
C ASP A 333 -15.49 10.28 26.62
N LYS A 334 -15.89 10.99 27.67
CA LYS A 334 -16.30 10.40 28.96
C LYS A 334 -17.71 9.79 28.95
N ASN A 335 -18.49 10.00 27.88
CA ASN A 335 -19.86 9.49 27.78
C ASN A 335 -19.95 8.09 27.17
N ILE A 336 -18.81 7.45 26.88
CA ILE A 336 -18.80 6.09 26.32
C ILE A 336 -19.34 5.12 27.38
N GLN A 337 -20.49 4.52 27.07
CA GLN A 337 -21.16 3.57 27.96
C GLN A 337 -20.28 2.34 28.20
N MET A 338 -20.01 2.09 29.47
CA MET A 338 -19.20 0.97 29.93
C MET A 338 -20.06 -0.30 29.94
N ARG A 339 -19.56 -1.37 29.28
CA ARG A 339 -20.12 -2.71 29.49
C ARG A 339 -19.48 -3.33 30.72
N GLU A 340 -20.29 -4.00 31.54
CA GLU A 340 -19.84 -4.69 32.75
C GLU A 340 -18.67 -5.64 32.43
N GLY A 341 -17.59 -5.56 33.21
CA GLY A 341 -16.42 -6.44 33.10
C GLY A 341 -15.34 -6.08 32.07
N LYS A 342 -15.48 -4.97 31.32
CA LYS A 342 -14.41 -4.49 30.41
C LYS A 342 -13.58 -3.35 31.01
N LEU A 343 -12.27 -3.35 30.72
CA LEU A 343 -11.39 -2.22 30.98
C LEU A 343 -11.87 -0.98 30.21
N GLU A 344 -11.85 0.18 30.85
CA GLU A 344 -12.30 1.45 30.26
C GLU A 344 -11.56 1.79 28.96
N ALA A 345 -10.25 1.55 28.93
CA ALA A 345 -9.46 1.76 27.73
C ALA A 345 -9.94 0.89 26.56
N ASP A 346 -10.24 -0.39 26.80
CA ASP A 346 -10.71 -1.31 25.76
C ASP A 346 -12.03 -0.82 25.16
N ALA A 347 -12.98 -0.41 26.00
CA ALA A 347 -14.27 0.11 25.56
C ALA A 347 -14.11 1.37 24.69
N ARG A 348 -13.18 2.25 25.05
CA ARG A 348 -12.90 3.48 24.29
C ARG A 348 -12.28 3.19 22.92
N TYR A 349 -11.31 2.27 22.83
CA TYR A 349 -10.71 1.90 21.54
C TYR A 349 -11.69 1.14 20.62
N GLU A 350 -12.51 0.24 21.17
CA GLU A 350 -13.60 -0.42 20.42
C GLU A 350 -14.61 0.62 19.89
N ALA A 351 -15.00 1.58 20.72
CA ALA A 351 -15.90 2.65 20.33
C ALA A 351 -15.27 3.56 19.25
N ALA A 352 -13.99 3.90 19.38
CA ALA A 352 -13.27 4.72 18.40
C ALA A 352 -13.24 4.05 17.02
N CYS A 353 -12.91 2.75 16.94
CA CYS A 353 -12.93 2.01 15.68
C CYS A 353 -14.34 2.02 15.06
N ASN A 354 -15.36 1.71 15.87
CA ASN A 354 -16.75 1.66 15.40
C ASN A 354 -17.27 3.01 14.92
N ARG A 355 -16.98 4.08 15.67
CA ARG A 355 -17.39 5.45 15.32
C ARG A 355 -16.67 5.92 14.05
N LEU A 356 -15.38 5.64 13.90
CA LEU A 356 -14.61 6.03 12.72
C LEU A 356 -15.11 5.30 11.47
N ALA A 357 -15.28 3.99 11.53
CA ALA A 357 -15.82 3.21 10.40
C ALA A 357 -17.25 3.65 10.02
N ASN A 358 -18.13 3.88 11.01
CA ASN A 358 -19.46 4.45 10.77
C ASN A 358 -19.38 5.84 10.12
N LYS A 359 -18.46 6.69 10.59
CA LYS A 359 -18.33 8.05 10.07
C LYS A 359 -17.84 8.05 8.62
N ALA A 360 -17.00 7.11 8.23
CA ALA A 360 -16.58 6.94 6.84
C ALA A 360 -17.76 6.63 5.92
N VAL A 361 -18.63 5.69 6.30
CA VAL A 361 -19.87 5.39 5.57
C VAL A 361 -20.79 6.61 5.51
N GLN A 362 -20.97 7.33 6.63
CA GLN A 362 -21.76 8.57 6.66
C GLN A 362 -21.18 9.70 5.79
N ARG A 363 -19.87 9.70 5.54
CA ARG A 363 -19.20 10.64 4.62
C ARG A 363 -19.30 10.19 3.15
N GLY A 364 -20.05 9.14 2.85
CA GLY A 364 -20.28 8.65 1.49
C GLY A 364 -19.23 7.67 0.99
N SER A 365 -18.51 6.97 1.89
CA SER A 365 -17.68 5.84 1.45
C SER A 365 -18.58 4.71 0.92
N ALA A 366 -18.50 4.47 -0.38
CA ALA A 366 -19.21 3.39 -1.07
C ALA A 366 -18.41 2.07 -1.13
N ASP A 367 -17.37 1.94 -0.31
CA ASP A 367 -16.49 0.78 -0.24
C ASP A 367 -16.74 -0.07 1.03
N ASN A 368 -16.10 -1.24 1.11
CA ASN A 368 -15.85 -1.86 2.39
C ASN A 368 -14.94 -0.95 3.22
N VAL A 369 -15.17 -0.90 4.53
CA VAL A 369 -14.41 -0.06 5.45
C VAL A 369 -13.94 -0.91 6.61
N THR A 370 -12.64 -1.18 6.68
CA THR A 370 -11.97 -1.84 7.79
C THR A 370 -11.05 -0.85 8.49
N VAL A 371 -11.26 -0.67 9.79
CA VAL A 371 -10.48 0.22 10.66
C VAL A 371 -9.92 -0.59 11.80
N MET A 372 -8.60 -0.70 11.89
CA MET A 372 -7.89 -1.31 13.00
C MET A 372 -7.06 -0.27 13.75
N VAL A 373 -7.25 -0.18 15.06
CA VAL A 373 -6.43 0.66 15.94
C VAL A 373 -5.65 -0.25 16.88
N VAL A 374 -4.32 -0.13 16.86
CA VAL A 374 -3.40 -0.82 17.77
C VAL A 374 -2.98 0.16 18.84
N ARG A 375 -3.47 -0.04 20.06
CA ARG A 375 -3.06 0.73 21.24
C ARG A 375 -1.61 0.40 21.59
N ILE A 376 -0.84 1.44 21.90
CA ILE A 376 0.50 1.31 22.48
C ILE A 376 0.36 1.51 23.99
N GLU A 377 0.74 0.51 24.77
CA GLU A 377 0.67 0.46 26.22
C GLU A 377 2.03 0.81 26.81
N HIS A 378 2.07 1.91 27.56
CA HIS A 378 3.26 2.47 28.21
C HIS A 378 3.39 2.01 29.65
#